data_AF-A0A1I6YWM0-F1
#
_entry.id   AF-A0A1I6YWM0-F1
#
_cell.length_a   1.000
_cell.length_b   1.000
_cell.length_c   1.000
_cell.angle_alpha   90.00
_cell.angle_beta   90.00
_cell.angle_gamma   90.00
#
_symmetry.space_group_name_H-M   'P 1'
#
loop_
_entity.id
_entity.type
_entity.pdbx_description
1 polymer ?
#
loop_
_entity_poly.entity_id
_entity_poly.type
_entity_poly.pdbx_seq_one_letter_code
_entity_poly.pdbx_strand_id
1 'polypeptide(L)'
;MIVEQRTYVLHTGARLNEYLEAYESIGLPAQKPILGGFLGYFVTEFGRQNELNHFWAYEDLEDRRTRRAELAKSDQWQECLAIIRPMIMTMENRIMYPTSFSPIRTLPVAITDPHTAFSRNQEPGHDQ
;
A
#
# COMPACT_ATOMS: atom_id res chain seq x y z
N MET A 1 -5.01 13.23 7.54
CA MET A 1 -4.49 12.00 6.93
C MET A 1 -5.46 11.51 5.87
N ILE A 2 -4.93 11.12 4.71
CA ILE A 2 -5.67 10.46 3.62
C ILE A 2 -5.00 9.12 3.31
N VAL A 3 -5.75 8.20 2.69
CA VAL A 3 -5.22 6.93 2.17
C VAL A 3 -5.42 6.87 0.66
N GLU A 4 -4.33 6.68 -0.08
CA GLU A 4 -4.37 6.36 -1.50
C GLU A 4 -4.40 4.83 -1.68
N GLN A 5 -5.49 4.30 -2.22
CA GLN A 5 -5.52 2.96 -2.81
C GLN A 5 -5.04 3.06 -4.25
N ARG A 6 -4.16 2.14 -4.66
CA ARG A 6 -3.77 1.97 -6.05
C ARG A 6 -4.01 0.52 -6.44
N THR A 7 -4.63 0.35 -7.60
CA THR A 7 -5.00 -0.96 -8.13
C THR A 7 -4.42 -1.11 -9.52
N TYR A 8 -3.57 -2.12 -9.69
CA TYR A 8 -2.97 -2.43 -10.99
C TYR A 8 -3.46 -3.79 -11.44
N VAL A 9 -3.82 -3.91 -12.73
CA VAL A 9 -4.08 -5.20 -13.36
C VAL A 9 -2.94 -5.48 -14.31
N LEU A 10 -2.32 -6.65 -14.16
CA LEU A 10 -1.24 -7.10 -15.04
C LEU A 10 -1.80 -7.75 -16.30
N HIS A 11 -1.00 -7.75 -17.37
CA HIS A 11 -1.30 -8.56 -18.55
C HIS A 11 -1.35 -10.05 -18.18
N THR A 12 -2.20 -10.83 -18.85
CA THR A 12 -2.31 -12.29 -18.60
C THR A 12 -1.02 -13.06 -18.88
N GLY A 13 -0.16 -12.54 -19.76
CA GLY A 13 1.17 -13.10 -20.03
C GLY A 13 2.26 -12.60 -19.08
N ALA A 14 1.97 -11.63 -18.21
CA ALA A 14 2.93 -11.15 -17.23
C ALA A 14 3.09 -12.17 -16.10
N ARG A 15 4.33 -12.40 -15.69
CA ARG A 15 4.66 -13.32 -14.60
C ARG A 15 4.59 -12.57 -13.27
N LEU A 16 3.59 -12.90 -12.46
CA LEU A 16 3.35 -12.23 -11.17
C LEU A 16 4.58 -12.27 -10.26
N ASN A 17 5.28 -13.40 -10.18
CA ASN A 17 6.48 -13.55 -9.35
C ASN A 17 7.60 -12.61 -9.79
N GLU A 18 7.84 -12.44 -11.10
CA GLU A 18 8.86 -11.50 -11.61
C GLU A 18 8.50 -10.05 -11.25
N TYR A 19 7.21 -9.68 -11.32
CA TYR A 19 6.75 -8.36 -10.89
C TYR A 19 7.04 -8.14 -9.40
N LEU A 20 6.63 -9.11 -8.57
CA LEU A 20 6.75 -9.00 -7.11
C LEU A 20 8.22 -8.99 -6.68
N GLU A 21 9.07 -9.80 -7.29
CA GLU A 21 10.50 -9.83 -7.01
C GLU A 21 11.18 -8.51 -7.37
N ALA A 22 10.89 -7.94 -8.55
CA ALA A 22 11.41 -6.63 -8.95
C ALA A 22 10.90 -5.51 -8.02
N TYR A 23 9.64 -5.57 -7.60
CA TYR A 23 9.10 -4.59 -6.67
C TYR A 23 9.69 -4.75 -5.27
N GLU A 24 9.82 -5.96 -4.73
CA GLU A 24 10.36 -6.21 -3.39
C GLU A 24 11.84 -5.84 -3.29
N SER A 25 12.64 -6.20 -4.30
CA SER A 25 14.09 -5.99 -4.28
C SER A 25 14.53 -4.56 -4.65
N ILE A 26 13.77 -3.87 -5.51
CA ILE A 26 14.16 -2.55 -6.05
C ILE A 26 13.11 -1.50 -5.72
N GLY A 27 11.84 -1.78 -6.04
CA GLY A 27 10.75 -0.81 -5.97
C GLY A 27 10.42 -0.34 -4.56
N LEU A 28 10.21 -1.26 -3.62
CA LEU A 28 9.82 -0.99 -2.25
C LEU A 28 10.95 -0.30 -1.46
N PRO A 29 12.23 -0.72 -1.55
CA PRO A 29 13.35 0.01 -0.95
C PRO A 29 13.47 1.46 -1.45
N ALA A 30 13.20 1.73 -2.74
CA ALA A 30 13.17 3.09 -3.26
C ALA A 30 11.93 3.87 -2.80
N GLN A 31 10.77 3.23 -2.82
CA GLN A 31 9.47 3.89 -2.64
C GLN A 31 9.10 4.14 -1.18
N LYS A 32 9.33 3.17 -0.30
CA LYS A 32 8.93 3.22 1.12
C LYS A 32 9.53 4.39 1.90
N PRO A 33 10.85 4.67 1.86
CA PRO A 33 11.42 5.77 2.64
C PRO A 33 10.92 7.15 2.16
N ILE A 34 10.66 7.31 0.86
CA ILE A 34 10.20 8.58 0.28
C ILE A 34 8.71 8.80 0.60
N LEU A 35 7.86 7.81 0.34
CA LEU A 35 6.42 7.95 0.56
C LEU A 35 6.02 7.86 2.04
N GLY A 36 6.79 7.14 2.87
CA GLY A 36 6.66 7.09 4.33
C GLY A 36 5.46 6.30 4.88
N GLY A 37 4.28 6.38 4.25
CA GLY A 37 3.04 5.81 4.75
C GLY A 37 2.67 4.43 4.20
N PHE A 38 3.61 3.49 4.11
CA PHE A 38 3.31 2.14 3.60
C PHE A 38 2.33 1.39 4.52
N LEU A 39 1.12 1.10 4.04
CA LEU A 39 0.09 0.39 4.81
C LEU A 39 -0.03 -1.08 4.43
N GLY A 40 0.23 -1.42 3.16
CA GLY A 40 0.16 -2.79 2.69
C GLY A 40 0.20 -2.91 1.17
N TYR A 41 0.49 -4.13 0.73
CA TYR A 41 0.55 -4.55 -0.67
C TYR A 41 -0.02 -5.96 -0.77
N PHE A 42 -0.93 -6.18 -1.71
CA PHE A 42 -1.75 -7.39 -1.78
C PHE A 42 -1.89 -7.87 -3.22
N VAL A 43 -1.97 -9.19 -3.39
CA VAL A 43 -2.45 -9.84 -4.60
C VAL A 43 -3.91 -10.23 -4.38
N THR A 44 -4.76 -10.01 -5.38
CA THR A 44 -6.16 -10.46 -5.33
C THR A 44 -6.23 -11.96 -5.61
N GLU A 45 -6.69 -12.75 -4.62
CA GLU A 45 -6.94 -14.19 -4.77
C GLU A 45 -8.29 -14.47 -5.46
N PHE A 46 -9.37 -13.87 -4.94
CA PHE A 46 -10.73 -14.03 -5.46
C PHE A 46 -11.27 -12.68 -5.96
N GLY A 47 -11.89 -12.69 -7.14
CA GLY A 47 -12.38 -11.49 -7.83
C GLY A 47 -11.66 -11.26 -9.15
N ARG A 48 -11.26 -10.01 -9.43
CA ARG A 48 -10.50 -9.66 -10.63
C ARG A 48 -9.10 -10.28 -10.55
N GLN A 49 -8.78 -11.14 -11.51
CA GLN A 49 -7.52 -11.87 -11.57
C GLN A 49 -6.37 -10.95 -12.03
N ASN A 50 -5.13 -11.34 -11.70
CA ASN A 50 -3.90 -10.60 -12.00
C ASN A 50 -3.89 -9.17 -11.44
N GLU A 51 -4.61 -8.94 -10.34
CA GLU A 51 -4.75 -7.64 -9.72
C GLU A 51 -3.87 -7.50 -8.48
N LEU A 52 -3.20 -6.35 -8.39
CA LEU A 52 -2.42 -5.91 -7.25
C LEU A 52 -3.13 -4.72 -6.61
N ASN A 53 -3.22 -4.72 -5.28
CA ASN A 53 -3.77 -3.62 -4.50
C ASN A 53 -2.74 -3.16 -3.48
N HIS A 54 -2.47 -1.86 -3.43
CA HIS A 54 -1.54 -1.32 -2.45
C HIS A 54 -1.96 0.05 -1.93
N PHE A 55 -1.62 0.29 -0.66
CA PHE A 55 -2.17 1.38 0.13
C PHE A 55 -1.07 2.23 0.73
N TRP A 56 -1.21 3.55 0.56
CA TRP A 56 -0.27 4.55 1.06
C TRP A 56 -1.02 5.64 1.82
N ALA A 57 -0.59 5.91 3.05
CA ALA A 57 -1.09 7.03 3.84
C ALA A 57 -0.25 8.30 3.59
N TYR A 58 -0.92 9.44 3.60
CA TYR A 58 -0.33 10.78 3.50
C TYR A 58 -1.01 11.71 4.49
N GLU A 59 -0.33 12.78 4.88
CA GLU A 59 -0.93 13.79 5.78
C GLU A 59 -2.14 14.44 5.11
N ASP A 60 -1.96 14.89 3.87
CA ASP A 60 -2.96 15.48 2.99
C ASP A 60 -2.59 15.29 1.49
N LEU A 61 -3.32 15.95 0.59
CA LEU A 61 -3.09 15.86 -0.85
C LEU A 61 -1.78 16.53 -1.29
N GLU A 62 -1.27 17.49 -0.52
CA GLU A 62 -0.07 18.25 -0.86
C GLU A 62 1.21 17.55 -0.40
N ASP A 63 1.18 16.93 0.78
CA ASP A 63 2.17 15.95 1.21
C ASP A 63 2.29 14.82 0.17
N ARG A 64 1.16 14.26 -0.27
CA ARG A 64 1.12 13.28 -1.36
C ARG A 64 1.79 13.81 -2.63
N ARG A 65 1.41 15.01 -3.09
CA ARG A 65 1.96 15.60 -4.32
C ARG A 65 3.47 15.74 -4.23
N THR A 66 3.97 16.25 -3.10
CA THR A 66 5.38 16.49 -2.83
C THR A 66 6.18 15.19 -2.84
N ARG A 67 5.78 14.18 -2.04
CA ARG A 67 6.48 12.89 -1.95
C ARG A 67 6.45 12.11 -3.26
N ARG A 68 5.35 12.17 -4.01
CA ARG A 68 5.28 11.52 -5.33
C ARG A 68 6.16 12.21 -6.37
N ALA A 69 6.29 13.54 -6.29
CA ALA A 69 7.20 14.29 -7.15
C ALA A 69 8.68 14.02 -6.80
N GLU A 70 9.00 13.82 -5.53
CA GLU A 70 10.32 13.38 -5.08
C GLU A 70 10.62 11.95 -5.57
N LEU A 71 9.70 11.01 -5.39
CA LEU A 71 9.85 9.63 -5.86
C LEU A 71 10.09 9.57 -7.38
N ALA A 72 9.44 10.44 -8.15
CA ALA A 72 9.64 10.49 -9.60
C ALA A 72 11.08 10.84 -10.01
N LYS A 73 11.87 11.45 -9.12
CA LYS A 73 13.29 11.78 -9.34
C LYS A 73 14.25 10.67 -8.93
N SER A 74 13.78 9.59 -8.29
CA SER A 74 14.64 8.50 -7.82
C SER A 74 15.04 7.59 -8.99
N ASP A 75 16.34 7.45 -9.24
CA ASP A 75 16.88 6.56 -10.28
C ASP A 75 16.52 5.10 -10.00
N GLN A 76 16.67 4.64 -8.76
CA GLN A 76 16.28 3.30 -8.34
C GLN A 76 14.78 3.03 -8.57
N TRP A 77 13.93 4.04 -8.39
CA TRP A 77 12.52 3.92 -8.74
C TRP A 77 12.29 3.82 -10.25
N GLN A 78 13.04 4.58 -11.06
CA GLN A 78 12.97 4.47 -12.53
C GLN A 78 13.45 3.10 -13.03
N GLU A 79 14.48 2.52 -12.42
CA GLU A 79 14.96 1.16 -12.71
C GLU A 79 13.85 0.12 -12.48
N CYS A 80 13.18 0.18 -11.32
CA CYS A 80 12.03 -0.69 -11.05
C CYS A 80 10.91 -0.49 -12.08
N LEU A 81 10.56 0.76 -12.38
CA LEU A 81 9.50 1.09 -13.35
C LEU A 81 9.79 0.56 -14.75
N ALA A 82 11.05 0.50 -15.18
CA ALA A 82 11.43 -0.07 -16.47
C ALA A 82 11.09 -1.56 -16.56
N ILE A 83 11.14 -2.29 -15.43
CA ILE A 83 10.78 -3.70 -15.34
C ILE A 83 9.27 -3.89 -15.24
N ILE A 84 8.62 -3.17 -14.31
CA ILE A 84 7.24 -3.46 -13.94
C ILE A 84 6.19 -2.80 -14.85
N ARG A 85 6.47 -1.62 -15.43
CA ARG A 85 5.47 -0.91 -16.26
C ARG A 85 5.00 -1.71 -17.47
N PRO A 86 5.87 -2.38 -18.25
CA PRO A 86 5.44 -3.21 -19.38
C PRO A 86 4.52 -4.37 -18.99
N MET A 87 4.52 -4.78 -17.72
CA MET A 87 3.69 -5.87 -17.21
C MET A 87 2.26 -5.41 -16.86
N ILE A 88 2.05 -4.10 -16.69
CA ILE A 88 0.78 -3.53 -16.23
C ILE A 88 -0.13 -3.21 -17.42
N MET A 89 -1.32 -3.81 -17.42
CA MET A 89 -2.37 -3.58 -18.40
C MET A 89 -3.21 -2.33 -18.07
N THR A 90 -3.61 -2.17 -16.81
CA THR A 90 -4.40 -0.99 -16.37
C THR A 90 -4.00 -0.55 -14.98
N MET A 91 -4.15 0.75 -14.71
CA MET A 91 -3.89 1.36 -13.40
C MET A 91 -5.06 2.26 -12.98
N GLU A 92 -5.49 2.14 -11.74
CA GLU A 92 -6.46 3.03 -11.10
C GLU A 92 -5.94 3.46 -9.72
N ASN A 93 -6.35 4.63 -9.25
CA ASN A 93 -6.16 5.03 -7.86
C ASN A 93 -7.38 5.76 -7.30
N ARG A 94 -7.52 5.72 -5.97
CA ARG A 94 -8.59 6.40 -5.22
C ARG A 94 -8.01 7.04 -3.97
N ILE A 95 -8.51 8.23 -3.63
CA ILE A 95 -8.22 8.89 -2.35
C ILE A 95 -9.39 8.62 -1.41
N MET A 96 -9.07 8.16 -0.21
CA MET A 96 -10.03 7.80 0.82
C MET A 96 -9.73 8.58 2.10
N TYR A 97 -10.79 9.03 2.76
CA TYR A 97 -10.71 9.63 4.09
C TYR A 97 -11.10 8.57 5.12
N PRO A 98 -10.23 8.25 6.10
CA PRO A 98 -10.58 7.34 7.18
C PRO A 98 -11.82 7.84 7.92
N THR A 99 -12.75 6.94 8.23
CA THR A 99 -13.84 7.23 9.18
C THR A 99 -13.28 7.36 10.59
N SER A 100 -14.06 7.96 11.51
CA SER A 100 -13.65 8.15 12.92
C SER A 100 -13.30 6.86 13.66
N PHE A 101 -13.89 5.74 13.26
CA PHE A 101 -13.69 4.41 13.86
C PHE A 101 -12.73 3.52 13.05
N SER A 102 -12.08 4.05 12.01
CA SER A 102 -11.08 3.28 11.28
C SER A 102 -9.81 3.11 12.13
N PRO A 103 -9.23 1.90 12.25
CA PRO A 103 -7.94 1.71 12.90
C PRO A 103 -6.79 2.40 12.13
N ILE A 104 -6.98 2.69 10.84
CA ILE A 104 -5.99 3.35 9.98
C ILE A 104 -6.36 4.84 9.87
N ARG A 105 -6.18 5.59 10.96
CA ARG A 105 -6.47 7.04 11.04
C ARG A 105 -5.26 7.92 11.39
N THR A 106 -4.20 7.31 11.93
CA THR A 106 -2.90 7.93 12.21
C THR A 106 -1.77 6.90 12.02
N LEU A 107 -0.56 7.36 11.73
CA LEU A 107 0.64 6.51 11.66
C LEU A 107 1.52 6.68 12.93
N PRO A 108 2.19 5.61 13.40
CA PRO A 108 2.07 4.23 12.95
C PRO A 108 0.72 3.61 13.33
N VAL A 109 0.23 2.67 12.53
CA VAL A 109 -0.97 1.88 12.89
C VAL A 109 -0.58 0.94 14.04
N ALA A 110 -1.15 1.15 15.22
CA ALA A 110 -0.88 0.33 16.38
C ALA A 110 -1.78 -0.91 16.41
N ILE A 111 -1.20 -2.10 16.58
CA ILE A 111 -1.95 -3.37 16.73
C ILE A 111 -2.81 -3.36 18.00
N THR A 112 -2.44 -2.54 18.98
CA THR A 112 -3.17 -2.31 20.23
C THR A 112 -4.37 -1.38 20.09
N ASP A 113 -4.65 -0.84 18.90
CA ASP A 113 -5.84 -0.02 18.67
C ASP A 113 -7.11 -0.85 18.92
N PRO A 114 -8.06 -0.37 19.74
CA PRO A 114 -9.26 -1.12 20.12
C PRO A 114 -10.19 -1.42 18.93
N HIS A 115 -10.04 -0.73 17.80
CA HIS A 115 -10.79 -0.98 16.58
C HIS A 115 -10.10 -1.98 15.65
N THR A 116 -8.89 -2.46 15.97
CA THR A 116 -8.25 -3.55 15.24
C THR A 116 -8.83 -4.89 15.72
N ALA A 117 -9.36 -5.70 14.80
CA ALA A 117 -10.03 -6.98 15.11
C ALA A 117 -9.16 -8.02 15.86
N PHE A 118 -7.84 -7.81 15.91
CA PHE A 118 -6.89 -8.67 16.62
C PHE A 118 -6.57 -8.20 18.04
N SER A 119 -7.19 -7.11 18.52
CA SER A 119 -7.18 -6.75 19.93
C SER A 119 -8.00 -7.80 20.68
N ARG A 120 -7.35 -8.90 21.08
CA ARG A 120 -7.97 -9.91 21.95
C ARG A 120 -8.41 -9.17 23.20
N ASN A 121 -9.70 -9.07 23.43
CA ASN A 121 -10.25 -8.71 24.72
C ASN A 121 -9.53 -9.56 25.78
N GLN A 122 -8.69 -8.93 26.60
CA GLN A 122 -8.45 -9.43 27.94
C GLN A 122 -9.77 -9.18 28.67
N GLU A 123 -10.66 -10.17 28.64
CA GLU A 123 -11.76 -10.19 29.59
C GLU A 123 -11.13 -10.16 30.99
N PRO A 124 -11.54 -9.24 31.88
CA PRO A 124 -11.12 -9.31 33.28
C PRO A 124 -11.64 -10.62 33.84
N GLY A 125 -10.76 -11.40 34.46
CA GLY A 125 -11.10 -12.67 35.07
C GLY A 125 -12.36 -12.56 35.93
N HIS A 126 -13.30 -13.46 35.69
CA HIS A 126 -14.33 -13.75 36.68
C HIS A 126 -13.64 -14.41 37.89
N ASP A 127 -13.26 -13.59 38.86
CA ASP A 127 -13.15 -14.04 40.25
C ASP A 127 -14.58 -14.26 40.77
N GLN A 128 -14.95 -15.54 40.90
CA GLN A 128 -15.97 -16.03 41.83
C GLN A 128 -15.32 -17.04 42.76
#